data_AF-A0A8C1TWQ1-F1
#
_entry.id   AF-A0A8C1TWQ1-F1
#
_cell.length_a   1.000
_cell.length_b   1.000
_cell.length_c   1.000
_cell.angle_alpha   90.00
_cell.angle_beta   90.00
_cell.angle_gamma   90.00
#
_symmetry.space_group_name_H-M   'P 1'
#
loop_
_entity.id
_entity.type
_entity.pdbx_description
1 polymer ?
#
loop_
_entity_poly.entity_id
_entity_poly.type
_entity_poly.pdbx_seq_one_letter_code
_entity_poly.pdbx_strand_id
1 'polypeptide(L)'
;FCSLKKKKKNSTVGRERDRYLISLWPEWSDIEVNAEKWDAAKASRDSKLFDDPEGKVELPASLRVHTWKRPSECILNKTPVVVENEAVFDLTSANEHLLSSELMRWVISELYILWKVCNTGEEKAISTEIVPSLWKPWEHIYSLCKAVKDHMPLYNAYGKYVIKLYWMVSSG
;
A
#
# COMPACT_ATOMS: atom_id res chain seq x y z
N PHE A 1 -8.18 1.87 1.30
CA PHE A 1 -7.33 0.99 2.12
C PHE A 1 -7.42 -0.43 1.56
N CYS A 2 -6.30 -1.01 1.13
CA CYS A 2 -6.22 -2.37 0.59
C CYS A 2 -5.93 -3.37 1.72
N SER A 3 -6.66 -4.48 1.79
CA SER A 3 -6.32 -5.62 2.67
C SER A 3 -5.59 -6.71 1.88
N LEU A 4 -4.82 -7.50 2.62
CA LEU A 4 -3.82 -8.45 2.15
C LEU A 4 -4.40 -9.86 1.97
N LYS A 5 -4.03 -10.53 0.89
CA LYS A 5 -4.39 -11.94 0.66
C LYS A 5 -3.68 -12.89 1.63
N LYS A 6 -4.44 -13.69 2.38
CA LYS A 6 -3.92 -14.86 3.13
C LYS A 6 -3.49 -16.02 2.23
N LYS A 7 -2.33 -16.59 2.54
CA LYS A 7 -1.81 -17.86 2.00
C LYS A 7 -2.42 -19.02 2.81
N LYS A 8 -3.07 -19.97 2.14
CA LYS A 8 -3.52 -21.23 2.77
C LYS A 8 -2.29 -22.12 3.01
N LYS A 9 -1.86 -22.28 4.26
CA LYS A 9 -0.83 -23.27 4.63
C LYS A 9 -1.42 -24.67 4.48
N ASN A 10 -0.92 -25.46 3.54
CA ASN A 10 -1.07 -26.91 3.59
C ASN A 10 0.01 -27.44 4.53
N SER A 11 -0.38 -27.88 5.72
CA SER A 11 0.54 -28.46 6.70
C SER A 11 0.76 -29.95 6.40
N THR A 12 1.94 -30.29 5.88
CA THR A 12 2.54 -31.62 6.11
C THR A 12 3.44 -31.51 7.33
N VAL A 13 3.18 -32.37 8.31
CA VAL A 13 3.78 -32.41 9.64
C VAL A 13 5.30 -32.56 9.57
N GLY A 14 6.01 -31.65 10.23
CA GLY A 14 7.43 -31.73 10.59
C GLY A 14 7.65 -30.84 11.80
N ARG A 15 7.89 -31.45 12.96
CA ARG A 15 7.87 -30.81 14.28
C ARG A 15 9.24 -30.20 14.56
N GLU A 16 9.38 -28.89 14.40
CA GLU A 16 10.49 -28.14 14.97
C GLU A 16 9.98 -26.79 15.49
N ARG A 17 10.65 -26.26 16.52
CA ARG A 17 10.19 -25.21 17.43
C ARG A 17 10.00 -23.86 16.73
N ASP A 18 8.91 -23.70 15.99
CA ASP A 18 8.50 -22.40 15.49
C ASP A 18 7.91 -21.60 16.65
N ARG A 19 8.69 -20.63 17.12
CA ARG A 19 8.20 -19.51 17.91
C ARG A 19 6.94 -19.01 17.23
N TYR A 20 5.82 -19.05 17.94
CA TYR A 20 4.54 -18.51 17.51
C TYR A 20 4.65 -16.98 17.41
N LEU A 21 5.41 -16.49 16.44
CA LEU A 21 5.25 -15.14 15.94
C LEU A 21 3.87 -15.12 15.32
N ILE A 22 2.96 -14.40 15.94
CA ILE A 22 1.62 -14.18 15.40
C ILE A 22 1.85 -13.41 14.09
N SER A 23 1.90 -14.12 12.96
CA SER A 23 1.85 -13.49 11.64
C SER A 23 0.45 -12.89 11.49
N LEU A 24 0.26 -11.69 12.02
CA LEU A 24 -0.96 -10.89 11.92
C LEU A 24 -1.36 -10.72 10.44
N TRP A 25 -0.34 -10.62 9.57
CA TRP A 25 -0.50 -10.41 8.14
C TRP A 25 0.22 -11.48 7.31
N PRO A 26 -0.27 -11.77 6.10
CA PRO A 26 0.45 -12.58 5.12
C PRO A 26 1.74 -11.87 4.70
N GLU A 27 2.86 -12.57 4.73
CA GLU A 27 4.14 -12.06 4.25
C GLU A 27 4.35 -12.38 2.77
N TRP A 28 4.92 -11.42 2.03
CA TRP A 28 5.21 -11.53 0.61
C TRP A 28 6.65 -11.14 0.36
N SER A 29 7.36 -11.98 -0.40
CA SER A 29 8.70 -11.66 -0.92
C SER A 29 8.62 -10.89 -2.23
N ASP A 30 9.69 -10.19 -2.60
CA ASP A 30 9.80 -9.50 -3.89
C ASP A 30 9.62 -10.48 -5.08
N ILE A 31 10.04 -11.74 -4.92
CA ILE A 31 9.85 -12.80 -5.93
C ILE A 31 8.36 -13.11 -6.10
N GLU A 32 7.60 -13.23 -4.99
CA GLU A 32 6.16 -13.48 -5.05
C GLU A 32 5.40 -12.31 -5.66
N VAL A 33 5.78 -11.07 -5.33
CA VAL A 33 5.21 -9.87 -5.98
C VAL A 33 5.51 -9.85 -7.48
N ASN A 34 6.73 -10.22 -7.88
CA ASN A 34 7.13 -10.31 -9.29
C ASN A 34 6.43 -11.43 -10.07
N ALA A 35 6.01 -12.50 -9.38
CA ALA A 35 5.24 -13.59 -9.96
C ALA A 35 3.73 -13.34 -9.94
N GLU A 36 3.29 -12.23 -9.34
CA GLU A 36 1.87 -11.90 -9.21
C GLU A 36 1.23 -11.66 -10.58
N LYS A 37 0.07 -12.28 -10.78
CA LYS A 37 -0.75 -12.08 -11.97
C LYS A 37 -1.68 -10.92 -11.67
N TRP A 38 -1.26 -9.75 -12.13
CA TRP A 38 -2.02 -8.50 -12.01
C TRP A 38 -3.30 -8.50 -12.85
N ASP A 39 -3.30 -9.26 -13.95
CA ASP A 39 -4.40 -9.41 -14.88
C ASP A 39 -5.19 -10.71 -14.64
N ALA A 40 -6.50 -10.66 -14.78
CA ALA A 40 -7.35 -11.86 -14.84
C ALA A 40 -7.18 -12.69 -16.13
N ALA A 41 -6.28 -12.27 -17.04
CA ALA A 41 -6.18 -12.68 -18.44
C ALA A 41 -7.41 -12.25 -19.27
N LYS A 42 -7.22 -11.26 -20.16
CA LYS A 42 -8.22 -10.78 -21.15
C LYS A 42 -9.49 -10.17 -20.53
N ALA A 43 -9.45 -8.87 -20.22
CA ALA A 43 -10.63 -8.09 -19.89
C ALA A 43 -11.56 -7.96 -21.11
N SER A 44 -12.39 -8.97 -21.35
CA SER A 44 -13.72 -8.75 -21.91
C SER A 44 -14.48 -7.81 -20.97
N ARG A 45 -15.43 -7.02 -21.47
CA ARG A 45 -16.24 -6.10 -20.64
C ARG A 45 -16.99 -6.78 -19.49
N ASP A 46 -17.03 -8.12 -19.49
CA ASP A 46 -17.68 -8.97 -18.48
C ASP A 46 -16.71 -9.63 -17.49
N SER A 47 -15.40 -9.36 -17.54
CA SER A 47 -14.46 -9.93 -16.57
C SER A 47 -14.73 -9.36 -15.17
N LYS A 48 -15.10 -10.23 -14.22
CA LYS A 48 -15.35 -9.86 -12.83
C LYS A 48 -14.12 -9.14 -12.26
N LEU A 49 -14.28 -7.91 -11.79
CA LEU A 49 -13.23 -7.13 -11.14
C LEU A 49 -12.70 -7.85 -9.88
N PHE A 50 -11.50 -7.49 -9.45
CA PHE A 50 -10.93 -8.03 -8.22
C PHE A 50 -11.80 -7.66 -7.02
N ASP A 51 -12.25 -8.69 -6.30
CA ASP A 51 -12.85 -8.57 -4.98
C ASP A 51 -11.89 -9.19 -3.96
N ASP A 52 -11.67 -8.48 -2.86
CA ASP A 52 -10.88 -8.97 -1.74
C ASP A 52 -11.60 -10.16 -1.08
N PRO A 53 -10.95 -11.32 -0.91
CA PRO A 53 -11.53 -12.45 -0.18
C PRO A 53 -11.93 -12.12 1.27
N GLU A 54 -11.30 -11.12 1.89
CA GLU A 54 -11.66 -10.64 3.24
C GLU A 54 -12.88 -9.69 3.23
N GLY A 55 -13.33 -9.28 2.04
CA GLY A 55 -14.44 -8.36 1.88
C GLY A 55 -14.09 -6.91 2.20
N LYS A 56 -15.11 -6.14 2.55
CA LYS A 56 -14.96 -4.72 2.93
C LYS A 56 -14.53 -4.64 4.38
N VAL A 57 -13.48 -3.88 4.65
CA VAL A 57 -12.96 -3.64 6.00
C VAL A 57 -13.96 -2.85 6.83
N GLU A 58 -14.16 -3.23 8.09
CA GLU A 58 -14.88 -2.45 9.07
C GLU A 58 -13.99 -1.30 9.58
N LEU A 59 -14.45 -0.06 9.44
CA LEU A 59 -13.72 1.11 9.94
C LEU A 59 -14.16 1.47 11.36
N PRO A 60 -13.28 2.10 12.16
CA PRO A 60 -13.67 2.67 13.45
C PRO A 60 -14.89 3.59 13.33
N ALA A 61 -15.70 3.69 14.40
CA ALA A 61 -16.93 4.49 14.39
C ALA A 61 -16.71 5.98 14.05
N SER A 62 -15.51 6.51 14.30
CA SER A 62 -15.10 7.87 13.91
C SER A 62 -15.00 8.07 12.38
N LEU A 63 -14.95 6.98 11.61
CA LEU A 63 -14.83 6.96 10.15
C LEU A 63 -16.08 6.30 9.54
N ARG A 64 -17.14 7.09 9.38
CA ARG A 64 -18.41 6.61 8.81
C ARG A 64 -18.27 6.40 7.30
N VAL A 65 -18.42 5.16 6.86
CA VAL A 65 -18.45 4.85 5.43
C VAL A 65 -19.83 5.15 4.86
N HIS A 66 -19.89 6.03 3.87
CA HIS A 66 -21.12 6.25 3.10
C HIS A 66 -21.29 5.17 2.02
N THR A 67 -20.29 5.01 1.15
CA THR A 67 -20.30 4.05 0.04
C THR A 67 -18.88 3.65 -0.32
N TRP A 68 -18.70 2.41 -0.78
CA TRP A 68 -17.46 1.94 -1.39
C TRP A 68 -17.56 2.10 -2.91
N LYS A 69 -16.62 2.85 -3.50
CA LYS A 69 -16.54 3.09 -4.95
C LYS A 69 -15.10 2.89 -5.42
N ARG A 70 -14.92 2.44 -6.65
CA ARG A 70 -13.61 2.37 -7.33
C ARG A 70 -13.21 3.74 -7.88
N PRO A 71 -11.91 4.01 -8.10
CA PRO A 71 -11.46 5.28 -8.67
C PRO A 71 -12.15 5.64 -10.00
N SER A 72 -12.40 4.67 -10.88
CA SER A 72 -13.09 4.87 -12.15
C SER A 72 -14.56 5.29 -12.02
N GLU A 73 -15.19 5.08 -10.87
CA GLU A 73 -16.56 5.51 -10.60
C GLU A 73 -16.64 6.96 -10.09
N CYS A 74 -15.51 7.51 -9.63
CA CYS A 74 -15.42 8.85 -9.06
C CYS A 74 -14.65 9.83 -9.97
N ILE A 75 -13.64 9.34 -10.69
CA ILE A 75 -12.77 10.11 -11.56
C ILE A 75 -13.26 9.95 -13.00
N LEU A 76 -14.22 10.80 -13.41
CA LEU A 76 -14.87 10.70 -14.72
C LEU A 76 -14.16 11.48 -15.83
N ASN A 77 -13.46 12.56 -15.46
CA ASN A 77 -12.91 13.53 -16.41
C ASN A 77 -11.44 13.29 -16.78
N LYS A 78 -10.79 12.31 -16.13
CA LYS A 78 -9.38 11.98 -16.37
C LYS A 78 -9.13 10.49 -16.15
N THR A 79 -8.12 9.95 -16.83
CA THR A 79 -7.66 8.59 -16.58
C THR A 79 -7.07 8.51 -15.17
N PRO A 80 -7.53 7.59 -14.30
CA PRO A 80 -6.94 7.42 -12.98
C PRO A 80 -5.47 7.01 -13.07
N VAL A 81 -4.64 7.59 -12.20
CA VAL A 81 -3.22 7.25 -12.02
C VAL A 81 -2.94 7.04 -10.53
N VAL A 82 -1.91 6.28 -10.19
CA VAL A 82 -1.48 6.12 -8.78
C VAL A 82 -0.67 7.33 -8.33
N VAL A 83 0.16 7.90 -9.22
CA VAL A 83 0.99 9.07 -8.97
C VAL A 83 0.69 10.10 -10.05
N GLU A 84 0.10 11.23 -9.64
CA GLU A 84 -0.20 12.35 -10.55
C GLU A 84 0.95 13.37 -10.62
N ASN A 85 1.63 13.61 -9.50
CA ASN A 85 2.74 14.55 -9.40
C ASN A 85 3.73 14.07 -8.35
N GLU A 86 4.99 13.88 -8.74
CA GLU A 86 6.06 13.40 -7.85
C GLU A 86 6.66 14.49 -6.95
N ALA A 87 6.42 15.78 -7.24
CA ALA A 87 7.02 16.89 -6.50
C ALA A 87 6.17 17.35 -5.32
N VAL A 88 4.89 16.97 -5.27
CA VAL A 88 3.96 17.40 -4.23
C VAL A 88 3.39 16.19 -3.50
N PHE A 89 3.17 16.37 -2.20
CA PHE A 89 2.55 15.37 -1.36
C PHE A 89 1.50 16.05 -0.50
N ASP A 90 0.24 15.96 -0.93
CA ASP A 90 -0.90 16.51 -0.22
C ASP A 90 -1.94 15.44 0.07
N LEU A 91 -2.08 15.11 1.35
CA LEU A 91 -3.12 14.21 1.86
C LEU A 91 -4.22 14.98 2.61
N THR A 92 -4.12 16.29 2.76
CA THR A 92 -5.03 17.09 3.60
C THR A 92 -6.12 17.82 2.84
N SER A 93 -5.82 18.53 1.75
CA SER A 93 -6.77 19.49 1.18
C SER A 93 -8.09 18.86 0.74
N ALA A 94 -8.04 17.63 0.18
CA ALA A 94 -9.23 16.88 -0.21
C ALA A 94 -9.80 15.99 0.91
N ASN A 95 -9.10 15.85 2.05
CA ASN A 95 -9.42 14.90 3.11
C ASN A 95 -9.56 15.56 4.49
N GLU A 96 -9.88 16.86 4.57
CA GLU A 96 -10.05 17.58 5.84
C GLU A 96 -11.05 16.87 6.79
N HIS A 97 -12.10 16.28 6.21
CA HIS A 97 -13.09 15.50 6.94
C HIS A 97 -12.53 14.28 7.68
N LEU A 98 -11.35 13.74 7.27
CA LEU A 98 -10.68 12.65 7.97
C LEU A 98 -9.93 13.13 9.22
N LEU A 99 -9.61 14.43 9.30
CA LEU A 99 -8.82 15.00 10.39
C LEU A 99 -9.59 15.06 11.72
N SER A 100 -10.90 14.80 11.72
CA SER A 100 -11.67 14.60 12.96
C SER A 100 -11.33 13.27 13.66
N SER A 101 -10.75 12.30 12.94
CA SER A 101 -10.32 11.02 13.50
C SER A 101 -8.88 11.10 13.98
N GLU A 102 -8.66 10.83 15.27
CA GLU A 102 -7.32 10.79 15.86
C GLU A 102 -6.38 9.83 15.11
N LEU A 103 -6.87 8.63 14.80
CA LEU A 103 -6.13 7.63 14.04
C LEU A 103 -5.66 8.19 12.68
N MET A 104 -6.56 8.85 11.95
CA MET A 104 -6.21 9.41 10.63
C MET A 104 -5.25 10.57 10.75
N ARG A 105 -5.37 11.41 11.79
CA ARG A 105 -4.39 12.47 12.05
C ARG A 105 -3.01 11.88 12.26
N TRP A 106 -2.87 10.82 13.06
CA TRP A 106 -1.57 10.16 13.26
C TRP A 106 -1.02 9.59 11.96
N VAL A 107 -1.82 8.81 11.22
CA VAL A 107 -1.40 8.23 9.93
C VAL A 107 -0.95 9.32 8.95
N ILE A 108 -1.73 10.37 8.78
CA ILE A 108 -1.40 11.48 7.87
C ILE A 108 -0.13 12.20 8.35
N SER A 109 -0.02 12.50 9.65
CA SER A 109 1.14 13.20 10.22
C SER A 109 2.43 12.42 10.02
N GLU A 110 2.44 11.11 10.30
CA GLU A 110 3.62 10.25 10.12
C GLU A 110 4.08 10.22 8.65
N LEU A 111 3.13 10.11 7.71
CA LEU A 111 3.46 10.13 6.28
C LEU A 111 4.03 11.48 5.83
N TYR A 112 3.50 12.60 6.35
CA TYR A 112 4.06 13.93 6.06
C TYR A 112 5.45 14.11 6.64
N ILE A 113 5.68 13.65 7.87
CA ILE A 113 6.99 13.72 8.52
C ILE A 113 8.01 12.90 7.71
N LEU A 114 7.67 11.67 7.31
CA LEU A 114 8.54 10.85 6.44
C LEU A 114 8.83 11.54 5.12
N TRP A 115 7.79 12.03 4.44
CA TRP A 115 7.95 12.75 3.17
C TRP A 115 8.91 13.93 3.33
N LYS A 116 8.73 14.74 4.39
CA LYS A 116 9.58 15.91 4.66
C LYS A 116 11.02 15.50 4.99
N VAL A 117 11.24 14.55 5.89
CA VAL A 117 12.61 14.14 6.27
C VAL A 117 13.37 13.57 5.08
N CYS A 118 12.71 12.79 4.22
CA CYS A 118 13.35 12.13 3.10
C CYS A 118 13.47 12.97 1.81
N ASN A 119 12.64 14.00 1.63
CA ASN A 119 12.60 14.79 0.39
C ASN A 119 12.95 16.28 0.55
N THR A 120 13.14 16.78 1.78
CA THR A 120 13.52 18.20 2.02
C THR A 120 15.01 18.39 2.30
N GLY A 121 15.84 17.44 1.86
CA GLY A 121 17.30 17.54 1.97
C GLY A 121 17.83 18.69 1.10
N GLU A 122 17.99 19.86 1.68
CA GLU A 122 19.05 20.76 1.24
C GLU A 122 20.36 19.96 1.23
N GLU A 123 21.15 20.09 0.16
CA GLU A 123 22.48 19.54 0.03
C GLU A 123 23.40 20.05 1.16
N LYS A 124 23.28 19.49 2.36
CA LYS A 124 24.33 19.60 3.36
C LYS A 124 25.24 18.41 3.19
N ALA A 125 26.25 18.63 2.35
CA ALA A 125 27.49 17.88 2.38
C ALA A 125 28.02 17.89 3.82
N ILE A 126 27.83 16.81 4.56
CA ILE A 126 28.69 16.35 5.65
C ILE A 126 28.52 14.83 5.75
N SER A 127 29.65 14.16 5.50
CA SER A 127 30.07 12.85 6.00
C SER A 127 29.33 11.60 5.53
N THR A 128 30.11 10.78 4.84
CA THR A 128 30.02 9.35 4.51
C THR A 128 29.28 8.49 5.53
N GLU A 129 27.96 8.60 5.64
CA GLU A 129 27.08 7.58 6.20
C GLU A 129 25.74 7.65 5.46
N ILE A 130 25.53 6.62 4.63
CA ILE A 130 24.30 6.20 3.92
C ILE A 130 23.16 7.23 4.02
N VAL A 131 23.06 8.12 3.03
CA VAL A 131 21.82 8.87 2.78
C VAL A 131 20.72 7.82 2.67
N PRO A 132 19.71 7.80 3.55
CA PRO A 132 18.60 6.88 3.40
C PRO A 132 18.00 7.15 2.03
N SER A 133 17.87 6.10 1.22
CA SER A 133 17.14 6.14 -0.05
C SER A 133 15.95 7.08 0.04
N LEU A 134 15.81 8.02 -0.89
CA LEU A 134 14.69 8.97 -0.92
C LEU A 134 13.38 8.18 -0.82
N TRP A 135 12.77 8.20 0.36
CA TRP A 135 11.52 7.49 0.58
C TRP A 135 10.42 8.18 -0.22
N LYS A 136 9.76 7.40 -1.08
CA LYS A 136 8.59 7.85 -1.82
C LYS A 136 7.37 7.00 -1.44
N PRO A 137 6.20 7.60 -1.16
CA PRO A 137 5.00 6.85 -0.76
C PRO A 137 4.61 5.74 -1.75
N TRP A 138 4.81 5.97 -3.04
CA TRP A 138 4.44 5.04 -4.09
C TRP A 138 5.40 3.87 -4.28
N GLU A 139 6.62 3.91 -3.74
CA GLU A 139 7.55 2.77 -3.72
C GLU A 139 7.07 1.64 -2.80
N HIS A 140 6.01 1.87 -2.03
CA HIS A 140 5.38 0.87 -1.18
C HIS A 140 4.12 0.28 -1.81
N ILE A 141 3.73 0.73 -3.00
CA ILE A 141 2.53 0.28 -3.69
C ILE A 141 2.95 -0.52 -4.92
N TYR A 142 2.42 -1.72 -5.07
CA TYR A 142 2.68 -2.59 -6.20
C TYR A 142 1.40 -2.88 -6.95
N SER A 143 1.45 -2.64 -8.26
CA SER A 143 0.36 -2.87 -9.19
C SER A 143 0.90 -2.73 -10.62
N LEU A 144 0.76 -3.78 -11.43
CA LEU A 144 1.23 -3.82 -12.82
C LEU A 144 2.72 -3.42 -12.95
N CYS A 145 3.52 -3.71 -11.93
CA CYS A 145 4.93 -3.40 -11.85
C CYS A 145 5.72 -4.59 -11.32
N LYS A 146 7.05 -4.48 -11.38
CA LYS A 146 7.97 -5.41 -10.74
C LYS A 146 8.50 -4.80 -9.44
N ALA A 147 8.74 -5.64 -8.44
CA ALA A 147 9.47 -5.30 -7.24
C ALA A 147 10.96 -5.14 -7.56
N VAL A 148 11.30 -3.97 -8.09
CA VAL A 148 12.66 -3.50 -8.36
C VAL A 148 12.83 -2.10 -7.75
N LYS A 149 14.09 -1.67 -7.61
CA LYS A 149 14.40 -0.30 -7.17
C LYS A 149 13.79 0.71 -8.16
N ASP A 150 13.28 1.83 -7.62
CA ASP A 150 12.71 2.93 -8.40
C ASP A 150 11.51 2.52 -9.27
N HIS A 151 10.76 1.47 -8.87
CA HIS A 151 9.55 1.07 -9.59
C HIS A 151 8.44 2.13 -9.46
N MET A 152 7.55 2.14 -10.44
CA MET A 152 6.37 3.01 -10.46
C MET A 152 5.10 2.15 -10.54
N PRO A 153 4.19 2.21 -9.55
CA PRO A 153 2.91 1.53 -9.64
C PRO A 153 2.03 2.15 -10.72
N LEU A 154 1.35 1.30 -11.50
CA LEU A 154 0.35 1.76 -12.47
C LEU A 154 -1.06 1.55 -11.95
N TYR A 155 -1.98 2.39 -12.44
CA TYR A 155 -3.41 2.20 -12.16
C TYR A 155 -3.89 0.88 -12.75
N ASN A 156 -4.42 0.02 -11.89
CA ASN A 156 -4.96 -1.27 -12.29
C ASN A 156 -6.49 -1.21 -12.26
N ALA A 157 -7.08 -1.13 -13.45
CA ALA A 157 -8.53 -1.12 -13.64
C ALA A 157 -9.21 -2.40 -13.09
N TYR A 158 -8.47 -3.51 -13.00
CA TYR A 158 -8.95 -4.74 -12.34
C TYR A 158 -9.14 -4.54 -10.83
N GLY A 159 -8.49 -3.55 -10.23
CA GLY A 159 -8.68 -3.15 -8.84
C GLY A 159 -7.82 -3.90 -7.82
N LYS A 160 -6.73 -4.53 -8.26
CA LYS A 160 -5.81 -5.27 -7.40
C LYS A 160 -4.51 -4.51 -7.17
N TYR A 161 -4.17 -4.31 -5.90
CA TYR A 161 -2.97 -3.62 -5.42
C TYR A 161 -2.38 -4.37 -4.23
N VAL A 162 -1.07 -4.29 -4.06
CA VAL A 162 -0.35 -4.79 -2.88
C VAL A 162 0.37 -3.60 -2.23
N ILE A 163 0.37 -3.53 -0.90
CA ILE A 163 1.05 -2.47 -0.15
C ILE A 163 2.09 -3.11 0.77
N LYS A 164 3.33 -2.63 0.72
CA LYS A 164 4.41 -3.01 1.65
C LYS A 164 4.32 -2.17 2.90
N LEU A 165 4.12 -2.83 4.04
CA LEU A 165 4.05 -2.21 5.36
C LEU A 165 5.24 -2.64 6.20
N TYR A 166 5.66 -1.76 7.12
CA TYR A 166 6.66 -2.06 8.13
C TYR A 166 5.97 -2.18 9.48
N TRP A 167 6.27 -3.26 10.21
CA TRP A 167 5.75 -3.52 11.53
C TRP A 167 6.90 -3.94 12.42
N MET A 168 6.97 -3.38 13.64
CA MET A 168 8.00 -3.76 14.59
C MET A 168 7.54 -4.99 15.35
N VAL A 169 8.09 -6.15 14.99
CA VAL A 169 8.06 -7.32 15.87
C VAL A 169 9.25 -7.15 16.81
N SER A 170 9.01 -6.91 18.10
CA SER A 170 10.11 -7.03 19.07
C SER A 170 10.49 -8.50 19.13
N SER A 171 11.69 -8.84 18.65
CA SER A 171 12.33 -10.11 18.96
C SER A 171 12.62 -10.10 20.47
N GLY A 172 11.69 -10.63 21.26
CA GLY A 172 11.93 -10.97 22.66
C GLY A 172 12.78 -12.22 22.79
#